data_AF-A0A6L7MZE5-F1
#
_entry.id   AF-A0A6L7MZE5-F1
#
_cell.length_a   1.000
_cell.length_b   1.000
_cell.length_c   1.000
_cell.angle_alpha   90.00
_cell.angle_beta   90.00
_cell.angle_gamma   90.00
#
_symmetry.space_group_name_H-M   'P 1'
#
loop_
_entity.id
_entity.type
_entity.pdbx_description
1 polymer ?
#
loop_
_entity_poly.entity_id
_entity_poly.type
_entity_poly.pdbx_seq_one_letter_code
_entity_poly.pdbx_strand_id
1 'polypeptide(L)'
;MRKYMHLYVPIGMTSYLSTAEVATKAGVHRDTLLRWLRQGRIPEPSRDGRGWRVFTQGEADAVVAHAAQANALVTQSKSISRLKAADWDMATAKTSYLTHNIHPYPAKFIPQIPNMLIQELSSVGDTVADIFCGSGTTLLEALQLKRHAIGLDANPLATLITKAKTTPLDTSALKILAQHRHGCERLAASIEPNTTDLFHNGLPFKSQGWRPDSKVCETWFEPFVVEELAELRSLFHSISNEYARNLCSVVFSSIVVSVSLQDSDTRYVRRKKQIEPGDTVLKYIKQLDSAVSAVEKLSDVIESRFSCNVVTANVLDSPELPQFDLVVTSPPYPNAFSYHLYHRTRLLWLGLDPKPFKDIEIGSHRKYSAKGPRRATVATFSTELQMIFDWLRDQMTDRGHVCFVIGNSTLAGERVDNAALVTKAGADHGFVELARFNRSIATTRKALNPKIGGIKDERIVILQKV
;
A
#
# COMPACT_ATOMS: atom_id res chain seq x y z
N MET A 1 2.64 42.10 -46.15
CA MET A 1 2.25 40.96 -47.00
C MET A 1 3.47 40.43 -47.75
N ARG A 2 4.14 39.37 -47.24
CA ARG A 2 5.14 38.63 -48.01
C ARG A 2 4.50 37.31 -48.46
N LYS A 3 4.31 37.17 -49.77
CA LYS A 3 3.72 35.98 -50.41
C LYS A 3 4.63 34.77 -50.18
N TYR A 4 4.10 33.73 -49.55
CA TYR A 4 4.70 32.40 -49.58
C TYR A 4 4.51 31.82 -50.98
N MET A 5 5.64 31.56 -51.65
CA MET A 5 5.68 30.89 -52.94
C MET A 5 5.54 29.39 -52.68
N HIS A 6 4.37 28.83 -52.94
CA HIS A 6 4.17 27.39 -53.01
C HIS A 6 4.95 26.84 -54.20
N LEU A 7 6.10 26.23 -53.93
CA LEU A 7 6.83 25.42 -54.90
C LEU A 7 6.09 24.09 -55.05
N TYR A 8 5.63 23.82 -56.28
CA TYR A 8 5.17 22.50 -56.73
C TYR A 8 6.28 21.47 -56.51
N VAL A 9 5.97 20.36 -55.83
CA VAL A 9 6.90 19.23 -55.62
C VAL A 9 6.39 18.02 -56.42
N PRO A 10 7.20 17.39 -57.29
CA PRO A 10 6.80 16.21 -58.04
C PRO A 10 6.74 14.95 -57.17
N ILE A 11 5.91 14.01 -57.63
CA ILE A 11 5.60 12.71 -57.00
C ILE A 11 6.88 11.86 -56.90
N GLY A 12 7.27 11.53 -55.65
CA GLY A 12 8.41 10.67 -55.32
C GLY A 12 9.37 11.19 -54.23
N MET A 13 9.16 12.37 -53.66
CA MET A 13 10.09 12.95 -52.67
C MET A 13 9.75 12.55 -51.23
N THR A 14 10.67 11.86 -50.56
CA THR A 14 10.76 11.82 -49.09
C THR A 14 10.76 13.27 -48.60
N SER A 15 9.72 13.71 -47.87
CA SER A 15 9.70 15.07 -47.34
C SER A 15 10.77 15.21 -46.27
N TYR A 16 11.75 16.08 -46.49
CA TYR A 16 12.78 16.38 -45.51
C TYR A 16 12.35 17.53 -44.60
N LEU A 17 12.70 17.44 -43.33
CA LEU A 17 12.46 18.44 -42.30
C LEU A 17 13.73 19.26 -42.05
N SER A 18 13.57 20.56 -41.87
CA SER A 18 14.65 21.45 -41.46
C SER A 18 15.01 21.27 -39.98
N THR A 19 16.20 21.74 -39.58
CA THR A 19 16.60 21.72 -38.16
C THR A 19 15.62 22.43 -37.23
N ALA A 20 14.94 23.49 -37.71
CA ALA A 20 13.98 24.24 -36.90
C ALA A 20 12.70 23.43 -36.68
N GLU A 21 12.17 22.80 -37.73
CA GLU A 21 10.97 21.95 -37.65
C GLU A 21 11.21 20.73 -36.75
N VAL A 22 12.38 20.08 -36.85
CA VAL A 22 12.73 18.96 -35.98
C VAL A 22 12.89 19.41 -34.53
N ALA A 23 13.53 20.56 -34.26
CA ALA A 23 13.67 21.09 -32.91
C ALA A 23 12.31 21.41 -32.27
N THR A 24 11.39 22.03 -33.02
CA THR A 24 10.02 22.29 -32.58
C THR A 24 9.27 20.99 -32.32
N LYS A 25 9.34 20.01 -33.22
CA LYS A 25 8.69 18.69 -33.05
C LYS A 25 9.21 17.95 -31.82
N ALA A 26 10.50 18.07 -31.52
CA ALA A 26 11.14 17.50 -30.35
C ALA A 26 10.95 18.33 -29.05
N GLY A 27 10.28 19.49 -29.13
CA GLY A 27 10.04 20.36 -27.97
C GLY A 27 11.32 20.96 -27.36
N VAL A 28 12.38 21.15 -28.16
CA VAL A 28 13.67 21.68 -27.69
C VAL A 28 14.10 22.92 -28.46
N HIS A 29 14.94 23.75 -27.86
CA HIS A 29 15.54 24.88 -28.57
C HIS A 29 16.46 24.40 -29.70
N ARG A 30 16.48 25.11 -30.84
CA ARG A 30 17.32 24.77 -32.01
C ARG A 30 18.80 24.56 -31.64
N ASP A 31 19.34 25.40 -30.76
CA ASP A 31 20.73 25.29 -30.32
C ASP A 31 21.02 24.03 -29.50
N THR A 32 20.00 23.50 -28.82
CA THR A 32 20.11 22.23 -28.09
C THR A 32 20.28 21.07 -29.06
N LEU A 33 19.48 21.04 -30.13
CA LEU A 33 19.62 20.05 -31.20
C LEU A 33 21.00 20.17 -31.89
N LEU A 34 21.43 21.39 -32.23
CA LEU A 34 22.75 21.62 -32.81
C LEU A 34 23.91 21.23 -31.87
N ARG A 35 23.73 21.36 -30.55
CA ARG A 35 24.71 20.89 -29.56
C ARG A 35 24.75 19.36 -29.52
N TRP A 36 23.61 18.68 -29.56
CA TRP A 36 23.56 17.21 -29.56
C TRP A 36 24.28 16.60 -30.77
N LEU A 37 24.06 17.16 -31.96
CA LEU A 37 24.75 16.75 -33.18
C LEU A 37 26.26 16.94 -33.07
N ARG A 38 26.72 18.12 -32.60
CA ARG A 38 28.15 18.40 -32.38
C ARG A 38 28.81 17.47 -31.36
N GLN A 39 28.06 17.02 -30.36
CA GLN A 39 28.52 16.09 -29.33
C GLN A 39 28.40 14.62 -29.74
N GLY A 40 27.91 14.32 -30.95
CA GLY A 40 27.69 12.96 -31.42
C GLY A 40 26.60 12.20 -30.66
N ARG A 41 25.71 12.89 -29.93
CA ARG A 41 24.62 12.26 -29.15
C ARG A 41 23.48 11.77 -30.04
N ILE A 42 23.37 12.32 -31.24
CA ILE A 42 22.44 11.93 -32.30
C ILE A 42 23.24 11.99 -33.60
N PRO A 43 23.04 11.06 -34.55
CA PRO A 43 23.76 11.06 -35.83
C PRO A 43 23.60 12.38 -36.60
N GLU A 44 24.67 12.80 -37.28
CA GLU A 44 24.66 13.98 -38.13
C GLU A 44 23.81 13.72 -39.39
N PRO A 45 22.75 14.50 -39.65
CA PRO A 45 21.90 14.30 -40.81
C PRO A 45 22.58 14.76 -42.10
N SER A 46 22.04 14.33 -43.23
CA SER A 46 22.48 14.79 -44.55
C SER A 46 22.28 16.31 -44.74
N ARG A 47 22.97 16.87 -45.74
CA ARG A 47 22.87 18.28 -46.11
C ARG A 47 22.35 18.43 -47.53
N ASP A 48 21.54 19.45 -47.76
CA ASP A 48 21.07 19.81 -49.08
C ASP A 48 22.17 20.50 -49.93
N GLY A 49 21.88 20.78 -51.21
CA GLY A 49 22.81 21.45 -52.12
C GLY A 49 23.17 22.89 -51.73
N ARG A 50 22.57 23.44 -50.67
CA ARG A 50 22.88 24.75 -50.08
C ARG A 50 23.62 24.61 -48.75
N GLY A 51 23.94 23.38 -48.34
CA GLY A 51 24.66 23.06 -47.11
C GLY A 51 23.80 23.04 -45.84
N TRP A 52 22.48 23.16 -45.95
CA TRP A 52 21.56 23.09 -44.80
C TRP A 52 21.30 21.64 -44.41
N ARG A 53 21.23 21.39 -43.10
CA ARG A 53 20.85 20.08 -42.56
C ARG A 53 19.40 19.77 -42.89
N VAL A 54 19.18 18.58 -43.45
CA VAL A 54 17.87 18.06 -43.81
C VAL A 54 17.69 16.68 -43.20
N PHE A 55 16.59 16.51 -42.46
CA PHE A 55 16.27 15.28 -41.73
C PHE A 55 15.17 14.53 -42.46
N THR A 56 15.33 13.23 -42.64
CA THR A 56 14.22 12.34 -42.97
C THR A 56 13.22 12.29 -41.80
N GLN A 57 12.01 11.78 -42.06
CA GLN A 57 11.01 11.62 -41.02
C GLN A 57 11.51 10.70 -39.87
N GLY A 58 12.18 9.60 -40.22
CA GLY A 58 12.75 8.67 -39.23
C GLY A 58 13.86 9.29 -38.37
N GLU A 59 14.74 10.10 -38.96
CA GLU A 59 15.76 10.83 -38.18
C GLU A 59 15.14 11.87 -37.25
N ALA A 60 14.08 12.56 -37.70
CA ALA A 60 13.34 13.50 -36.86
C ALA A 60 12.66 12.80 -35.68
N ASP A 61 12.05 11.63 -35.91
CA ASP A 61 11.42 10.85 -34.84
C ASP A 61 12.46 10.29 -33.84
N ALA A 62 13.65 9.92 -34.31
CA ALA A 62 14.77 9.55 -33.44
C ALA A 62 15.25 10.73 -32.56
N VAL A 63 15.26 11.96 -33.10
CA VAL A 63 15.56 13.17 -32.33
C VAL A 63 14.47 13.43 -31.26
N VAL A 64 13.19 13.25 -31.60
CA VAL A 64 12.08 13.37 -30.65
C VAL A 64 12.22 12.35 -29.51
N ALA A 65 12.53 11.09 -29.85
CA ALA A 65 12.77 10.04 -28.86
C ALA A 65 13.97 10.37 -27.95
N HIS A 66 15.08 10.86 -28.53
CA HIS A 66 16.24 11.30 -27.76
C HIS A 66 15.89 12.47 -26.82
N ALA A 67 15.10 13.43 -27.30
CA ALA A 67 14.65 14.57 -26.50
C ALA A 67 13.75 14.14 -25.34
N ALA A 68 12.82 13.22 -25.58
CA ALA A 68 11.98 12.64 -24.54
C ALA A 68 12.83 11.93 -23.47
N GLN A 69 13.82 11.13 -23.89
CA GLN A 69 14.75 10.47 -22.97
C GLN A 69 15.62 11.45 -22.18
N ALA A 70 16.16 12.49 -22.84
CA ALA A 70 16.96 13.51 -22.18
C ALA A 70 16.14 14.30 -21.16
N ASN A 71 14.89 14.66 -21.50
CA ASN A 71 13.97 15.32 -20.58
C ASN A 71 13.59 14.39 -19.41
N ALA A 72 13.34 13.10 -19.66
CA ALA A 72 13.06 12.14 -18.61
C ALA A 72 14.22 12.03 -17.61
N LEU A 73 15.46 11.98 -18.09
CA LEU A 73 16.66 11.96 -17.23
C LEU A 73 16.82 13.25 -16.40
N VAL A 74 16.54 14.42 -17.00
CA VAL A 74 16.58 15.71 -16.28
C VAL A 74 15.48 15.77 -15.23
N THR A 75 14.26 15.35 -15.56
CA THR A 75 13.13 15.28 -14.61
C THR A 75 13.45 14.33 -13.47
N GLN A 76 13.93 13.13 -13.76
CA GLN A 76 14.35 12.16 -12.74
C GLN A 76 15.44 12.72 -11.82
N SER A 77 16.45 13.38 -12.40
CA SER A 77 17.50 14.04 -11.60
C SER A 77 16.93 15.11 -10.67
N LYS A 78 15.94 15.89 -11.13
CA LYS A 78 15.22 16.88 -10.30
C LYS A 78 14.38 16.21 -9.21
N SER A 79 13.61 15.17 -9.54
CA SER A 79 12.79 14.41 -8.59
C SER A 79 13.67 13.82 -7.47
N ILE A 80 14.76 13.14 -7.82
CA ILE A 80 15.72 12.60 -6.85
C ILE A 80 16.35 13.70 -6.00
N SER A 81 16.61 14.88 -6.58
CA SER A 81 17.14 16.04 -5.83
C SER A 81 16.12 16.59 -4.83
N ARG A 82 14.84 16.65 -5.16
CA ARG A 82 13.77 17.03 -4.21
C ARG A 82 13.62 16.01 -3.09
N LEU A 83 13.64 14.73 -3.41
CA LEU A 83 13.61 13.64 -2.43
C LEU A 83 14.82 13.68 -1.47
N LYS A 84 16.00 14.07 -1.97
CA LYS A 84 17.19 14.30 -1.14
C LYS A 84 17.03 15.47 -0.17
N ALA A 85 16.28 16.50 -0.54
CA ALA A 85 16.06 17.69 0.27
C ALA A 85 14.88 17.56 1.25
N ALA A 86 14.11 16.47 1.18
CA ALA A 86 12.95 16.25 2.01
C ALA A 86 13.32 15.89 3.46
N ASP A 87 12.51 16.37 4.42
CA ASP A 87 12.52 15.88 5.80
C ASP A 87 11.76 14.56 5.88
N TRP A 88 12.46 13.44 6.04
CA TRP A 88 11.83 12.12 6.10
C TRP A 88 11.29 11.77 7.49
N ASP A 89 11.65 12.50 8.55
CA ASP A 89 11.18 12.20 9.90
C ASP A 89 9.71 12.62 10.07
N MET A 90 9.34 13.75 9.44
CA MET A 90 7.96 14.26 9.36
C MET A 90 7.29 14.34 10.73
N ALA A 91 8.03 14.75 11.76
CA ALA A 91 7.70 14.56 13.18
C ALA A 91 6.36 15.17 13.62
N THR A 92 5.85 16.17 12.90
CA THR A 92 4.59 16.88 13.21
C THR A 92 3.43 16.55 12.25
N ALA A 93 3.67 15.73 11.21
CA ALA A 93 2.67 15.48 10.19
C ALA A 93 1.44 14.73 10.73
N LYS A 94 0.24 15.13 10.30
CA LYS A 94 -1.02 14.43 10.63
C LYS A 94 -1.10 13.13 9.83
N THR A 95 -1.36 12.01 10.51
CA THR A 95 -1.36 10.66 9.90
C THR A 95 -2.74 10.00 9.86
N SER A 96 -3.75 10.65 10.43
CA SER A 96 -5.10 10.09 10.64
C SER A 96 -6.18 10.72 9.74
N TYR A 97 -5.79 11.37 8.65
CA TYR A 97 -6.74 11.96 7.71
C TYR A 97 -7.43 10.88 6.86
N LEU A 98 -8.61 11.20 6.34
CA LEU A 98 -9.46 10.27 5.58
C LEU A 98 -9.59 8.93 6.32
N THR A 99 -9.42 7.82 5.60
CA THR A 99 -9.60 6.46 6.08
C THR A 99 -8.32 5.82 6.65
N HIS A 100 -7.23 6.57 6.86
CA HIS A 100 -5.96 6.02 7.37
C HIS A 100 -6.06 5.35 8.75
N ASN A 101 -7.06 5.71 9.55
CA ASN A 101 -7.25 5.23 10.92
C ASN A 101 -8.52 4.38 11.13
N ILE A 102 -9.09 3.78 10.07
CA ILE A 102 -10.30 2.95 10.20
C ILE A 102 -10.07 1.62 10.95
N HIS A 103 -8.81 1.19 11.09
CA HIS A 103 -8.44 -0.06 11.76
C HIS A 103 -7.06 0.03 12.44
N PRO A 104 -6.90 -0.50 13.67
CA PRO A 104 -5.61 -0.64 14.33
C PRO A 104 -4.78 -1.76 13.66
N TYR A 105 -3.81 -1.34 12.84
CA TYR A 105 -2.86 -2.22 12.18
C TYR A 105 -1.43 -1.80 12.56
N PRO A 106 -0.63 -2.64 13.24
CA PRO A 106 0.74 -2.33 13.62
C PRO A 106 1.70 -2.21 12.42
N ALA A 107 2.86 -1.57 12.66
CA ALA A 107 3.98 -1.47 11.71
C ALA A 107 3.64 -0.84 10.35
N LYS A 108 2.74 0.16 10.34
CA LYS A 108 2.48 1.02 9.17
C LYS A 108 3.58 2.11 9.06
N PHE A 109 4.03 2.42 7.85
CA PHE A 109 4.66 3.72 7.62
C PHE A 109 3.62 4.84 7.58
N ILE A 110 4.09 6.07 7.83
CA ILE A 110 3.26 7.27 7.79
C ILE A 110 2.83 7.59 6.34
N PRO A 111 1.62 8.13 6.10
CA PRO A 111 1.13 8.45 4.76
C PRO A 111 2.03 9.40 3.95
N GLN A 112 2.80 10.27 4.61
CA GLN A 112 3.68 11.23 3.96
C GLN A 112 4.78 10.59 3.12
N ILE A 113 5.24 9.38 3.51
CA ILE A 113 6.30 8.67 2.78
C ILE A 113 5.82 8.24 1.39
N PRO A 114 4.77 7.41 1.25
CA PRO A 114 4.26 7.05 -0.06
C PRO A 114 3.73 8.26 -0.83
N ASN A 115 3.10 9.24 -0.16
CA ASN A 115 2.63 10.46 -0.82
C ASN A 115 3.77 11.15 -1.59
N MET A 116 4.90 11.38 -0.94
CA MET A 116 6.05 12.05 -1.54
C MET A 116 6.71 11.21 -2.64
N LEU A 117 6.87 9.90 -2.42
CA LEU A 117 7.44 9.00 -3.42
C LEU A 117 6.56 8.93 -4.68
N ILE A 118 5.23 8.83 -4.51
CA ILE A 118 4.27 8.82 -5.62
C ILE A 118 4.30 10.14 -6.38
N GLN A 119 4.34 11.28 -5.68
CA GLN A 119 4.39 12.60 -6.34
C GLN A 119 5.62 12.77 -7.22
N GLU A 120 6.79 12.32 -6.76
CA GLU A 120 8.06 12.58 -7.44
C GLU A 120 8.46 11.50 -8.46
N LEU A 121 7.93 10.27 -8.34
CA LEU A 121 8.32 9.11 -9.15
C LEU A 121 7.19 8.53 -10.01
N SER A 122 6.02 9.17 -10.06
CA SER A 122 4.94 8.78 -10.97
C SER A 122 4.19 9.99 -11.51
N SER A 123 3.37 9.77 -12.52
CA SER A 123 2.47 10.73 -13.14
C SER A 123 1.00 10.42 -12.86
N VAL A 124 0.11 11.38 -13.11
CA VAL A 124 -1.34 11.14 -13.05
C VAL A 124 -1.72 10.07 -14.08
N GLY A 125 -2.49 9.08 -13.65
CA GLY A 125 -2.87 7.93 -14.48
C GLY A 125 -1.89 6.76 -14.47
N ASP A 126 -0.70 6.91 -13.89
CA ASP A 126 0.20 5.78 -13.67
C ASP A 126 -0.41 4.80 -12.65
N THR A 127 0.07 3.55 -12.68
CA THR A 127 -0.33 2.52 -11.73
C THR A 127 0.72 2.34 -10.65
N VAL A 128 0.31 2.54 -9.39
CA VAL A 128 1.15 2.37 -8.20
C VAL A 128 0.80 1.06 -7.50
N ALA A 129 1.80 0.24 -7.22
CA ALA A 129 1.63 -1.02 -6.50
C ALA A 129 2.23 -0.99 -5.09
N ASP A 130 1.63 -1.75 -4.18
CA ASP A 130 2.23 -2.16 -2.92
C ASP A 130 2.10 -3.67 -2.77
N ILE A 131 3.25 -4.35 -2.78
CA ILE A 131 3.34 -5.81 -2.80
C ILE A 131 3.30 -6.45 -1.41
N PHE A 132 3.19 -5.61 -0.38
CA PHE A 132 2.95 -5.94 1.03
C PHE A 132 1.97 -4.93 1.61
N CYS A 133 0.82 -4.76 0.96
CA CYS A 133 -0.01 -3.56 1.13
C CYS A 133 -0.50 -3.32 2.56
N GLY A 134 -0.55 -4.37 3.41
CA GLY A 134 -0.92 -4.24 4.81
C GLY A 134 -2.28 -3.58 4.96
N SER A 135 -2.34 -2.47 5.69
CA SER A 135 -3.58 -1.70 5.82
C SER A 135 -3.89 -0.73 4.67
N GLY A 136 -3.12 -0.74 3.58
CA GLY A 136 -3.43 0.02 2.36
C GLY A 136 -3.00 1.48 2.34
N THR A 137 -1.94 1.86 3.06
CA THR A 137 -1.49 3.26 3.12
C THR A 137 -1.04 3.77 1.74
N THR A 138 -0.19 3.03 1.02
CA THR A 138 0.27 3.40 -0.33
C THR A 138 -0.89 3.58 -1.30
N LEU A 139 -1.83 2.64 -1.29
CA LEU A 139 -2.94 2.60 -2.26
C LEU A 139 -3.88 3.78 -2.07
N LEU A 140 -4.18 4.13 -0.82
CA LEU A 140 -4.99 5.32 -0.52
C LEU A 140 -4.29 6.61 -0.95
N GLU A 141 -2.98 6.71 -0.78
CA GLU A 141 -2.21 7.87 -1.26
C GLU A 141 -2.14 7.93 -2.79
N ALA A 142 -2.00 6.78 -3.46
CA ALA A 142 -2.02 6.69 -4.92
C ALA A 142 -3.34 7.22 -5.50
N LEU A 143 -4.47 6.77 -4.95
CA LEU A 143 -5.79 7.24 -5.39
C LEU A 143 -5.99 8.74 -5.18
N GLN A 144 -5.61 9.28 -4.01
CA GLN A 144 -5.68 10.71 -3.74
C GLN A 144 -4.83 11.53 -4.72
N LEU A 145 -3.69 10.97 -5.12
CA LEU A 145 -2.81 11.56 -6.10
C LEU A 145 -3.22 11.23 -7.54
N LYS A 146 -4.42 10.68 -7.78
CA LYS A 146 -4.94 10.42 -9.14
C LYS A 146 -4.10 9.39 -9.92
N ARG A 147 -3.67 8.34 -9.23
CA ARG A 147 -3.04 7.13 -9.81
C ARG A 147 -4.00 5.94 -9.66
N HIS A 148 -3.84 4.94 -10.52
CA HIS A 148 -4.40 3.62 -10.26
C HIS A 148 -3.60 2.94 -9.15
N ALA A 149 -4.23 2.02 -8.41
CA ALA A 149 -3.60 1.35 -7.29
C ALA A 149 -3.74 -0.18 -7.40
N ILE A 150 -2.66 -0.90 -7.10
CA ILE A 150 -2.66 -2.36 -6.99
C ILE A 150 -2.08 -2.76 -5.63
N GLY A 151 -2.83 -3.55 -4.88
CA GLY A 151 -2.43 -4.09 -3.58
C GLY A 151 -2.29 -5.59 -3.62
N LEU A 152 -1.20 -6.09 -3.03
CA LEU A 152 -1.01 -7.51 -2.77
C LEU A 152 -0.63 -7.70 -1.31
N ASP A 153 -1.29 -8.64 -0.62
CA ASP A 153 -0.88 -9.07 0.71
C ASP A 153 -1.34 -10.52 0.97
N ALA A 154 -0.48 -11.30 1.63
CA ALA A 154 -0.79 -12.67 2.01
C ALA A 154 -1.79 -12.75 3.18
N ASN A 155 -1.94 -11.67 3.96
CA ASN A 155 -2.86 -11.60 5.08
C ASN A 155 -4.27 -11.20 4.59
N PRO A 156 -5.28 -12.08 4.67
CA PRO A 156 -6.63 -11.76 4.21
C PRO A 156 -7.26 -10.59 4.98
N LEU A 157 -6.90 -10.41 6.25
CA LEU A 157 -7.36 -9.24 7.02
C LEU A 157 -6.77 -7.93 6.47
N ALA A 158 -5.49 -7.94 6.07
CA ALA A 158 -4.83 -6.78 5.47
C ALA A 158 -5.55 -6.35 4.19
N THR A 159 -5.85 -7.31 3.31
CA THR A 159 -6.58 -7.05 2.08
C THR A 159 -8.01 -6.57 2.32
N LEU A 160 -8.73 -7.10 3.33
CA LEU A 160 -10.07 -6.63 3.68
C LEU A 160 -10.05 -5.18 4.19
N ILE A 161 -9.09 -4.84 5.05
CA ILE A 161 -8.90 -3.47 5.56
C ILE A 161 -8.59 -2.53 4.39
N THR A 162 -7.69 -2.94 3.50
CA THR A 162 -7.28 -2.16 2.34
C THR A 162 -8.47 -1.88 1.43
N LYS A 163 -9.28 -2.90 1.08
CA LYS A 163 -10.50 -2.73 0.29
C LYS A 163 -11.44 -1.69 0.92
N ALA A 164 -11.79 -1.84 2.20
CA ALA A 164 -12.65 -0.86 2.87
C ALA A 164 -12.04 0.55 2.95
N LYS A 165 -10.70 0.65 3.09
CA LYS A 165 -9.97 1.92 3.15
C LYS A 165 -10.01 2.68 1.83
N THR A 166 -9.92 1.96 0.71
CA THR A 166 -9.72 2.55 -0.62
C THR A 166 -10.99 2.62 -1.46
N THR A 167 -12.14 2.16 -0.94
CA THR A 167 -13.40 2.15 -1.68
C THR A 167 -14.28 3.33 -1.28
N PRO A 168 -14.51 4.29 -2.19
CA PRO A 168 -15.61 5.26 -2.07
C PRO A 168 -16.96 4.57 -1.97
N LEU A 169 -17.87 5.13 -1.18
CA LEU A 169 -19.24 4.67 -1.08
C LEU A 169 -20.19 5.64 -1.76
N ASP A 170 -21.16 5.08 -2.48
CA ASP A 170 -22.27 5.82 -3.07
C ASP A 170 -23.39 6.06 -2.05
N THR A 171 -24.38 6.87 -2.45
CA THR A 171 -25.54 7.20 -1.61
C THR A 171 -26.35 5.98 -1.19
N SER A 172 -26.37 4.90 -1.99
CA SER A 172 -27.11 3.67 -1.65
C SER A 172 -26.42 2.94 -0.49
N ALA A 173 -25.11 2.75 -0.58
CA ALA A 173 -24.31 2.14 0.48
C ALA A 173 -24.37 2.95 1.79
N LEU A 174 -24.33 4.28 1.72
CA LEU A 174 -24.46 5.14 2.91
C LEU A 174 -25.83 4.99 3.60
N LYS A 175 -26.93 4.89 2.83
CA LYS A 175 -28.27 4.62 3.40
C LYS A 175 -28.35 3.26 4.09
N ILE A 176 -27.74 2.24 3.50
CA ILE A 176 -27.65 0.89 4.08
C ILE A 176 -26.86 0.93 5.40
N LEU A 177 -25.76 1.68 5.46
CA LEU A 177 -24.97 1.84 6.68
C LEU A 177 -25.75 2.58 7.78
N ALA A 178 -26.54 3.59 7.42
CA ALA A 178 -27.43 4.27 8.37
C ALA A 178 -28.50 3.32 8.95
N GLN A 179 -29.08 2.45 8.11
CA GLN A 179 -30.02 1.42 8.57
C GLN A 179 -29.35 0.39 9.48
N HIS A 180 -28.14 -0.08 9.11
CA HIS A 180 -27.35 -0.99 9.93
C HIS A 180 -27.01 -0.38 11.30
N ARG A 181 -26.62 0.90 11.32
CA ARG A 181 -26.37 1.66 12.54
C ARG A 181 -27.60 1.65 13.45
N HIS A 182 -28.78 1.93 12.92
CA HIS A 182 -30.03 1.89 13.69
C HIS A 182 -30.34 0.49 14.24
N GLY A 183 -30.05 -0.56 13.47
CA GLY A 183 -30.11 -1.94 13.96
C GLY A 183 -29.18 -2.21 15.15
N CYS A 184 -27.96 -1.67 15.10
CA CYS A 184 -27.01 -1.76 16.21
C CYS A 184 -27.48 -0.98 17.45
N GLU A 185 -28.12 0.19 17.28
CA GLU A 185 -28.69 0.96 18.40
C GLU A 185 -29.83 0.20 19.08
N ARG A 186 -30.70 -0.45 18.30
CA ARG A 186 -31.75 -1.31 18.83
C ARG A 186 -31.18 -2.48 19.62
N LEU A 187 -30.10 -3.10 19.11
CA LEU A 187 -29.38 -4.14 19.84
C LEU A 187 -28.85 -3.58 21.16
N ALA A 188 -28.14 -2.44 21.14
CA ALA A 188 -27.60 -1.82 22.36
C ALA A 188 -28.69 -1.50 23.39
N ALA A 189 -29.83 -0.95 22.95
CA ALA A 189 -30.96 -0.61 23.82
C ALA A 189 -31.65 -1.83 24.44
N SER A 190 -31.45 -3.04 23.88
CA SER A 190 -31.98 -4.28 24.43
C SER A 190 -31.11 -4.91 25.53
N ILE A 191 -29.93 -4.34 25.79
CA ILE A 191 -28.98 -4.83 26.79
C ILE A 191 -29.20 -4.04 28.08
N GLU A 192 -29.54 -4.72 29.18
CA GLU A 192 -29.81 -4.12 30.49
C GLU A 192 -28.67 -4.45 31.49
N PRO A 193 -27.71 -3.55 31.72
CA PRO A 193 -26.51 -3.85 32.51
C PRO A 193 -26.76 -4.04 34.02
N ASN A 194 -27.90 -3.53 34.53
CA ASN A 194 -28.19 -3.42 35.97
C ASN A 194 -29.20 -4.45 36.49
N THR A 195 -29.58 -5.43 35.68
CA THR A 195 -30.36 -6.58 36.18
C THR A 195 -29.39 -7.67 36.62
N THR A 196 -29.79 -8.49 37.59
CA THR A 196 -28.95 -9.55 38.17
C THR A 196 -28.52 -10.64 37.16
N ASP A 197 -28.98 -10.58 35.90
CA ASP A 197 -28.63 -11.55 34.86
C ASP A 197 -28.50 -10.93 33.46
N LEU A 198 -27.55 -11.46 32.69
CA LEU A 198 -26.75 -10.75 31.68
C LEU A 198 -27.43 -10.30 30.37
N PHE A 199 -28.70 -10.60 30.09
CA PHE A 199 -29.44 -10.12 28.90
C PHE A 199 -30.93 -10.44 29.11
N HIS A 200 -31.86 -9.62 28.61
CA HIS A 200 -33.30 -9.90 28.52
C HIS A 200 -33.96 -10.49 29.79
N ASN A 201 -34.42 -9.63 30.70
CA ASN A 201 -35.39 -10.00 31.76
C ASN A 201 -34.97 -11.20 32.65
N GLY A 202 -33.68 -11.39 32.91
CA GLY A 202 -33.21 -12.42 33.84
C GLY A 202 -33.12 -13.85 33.27
N LEU A 203 -32.99 -14.02 31.94
CA LEU A 203 -32.76 -15.33 31.31
C LEU A 203 -31.37 -15.40 30.64
N PRO A 204 -30.69 -16.56 30.65
CA PRO A 204 -29.44 -16.73 29.91
C PRO A 204 -29.67 -16.57 28.41
N PHE A 205 -29.26 -15.43 27.85
CA PHE A 205 -29.29 -15.19 26.42
C PHE A 205 -28.16 -15.92 25.71
N LYS A 206 -28.51 -16.58 24.61
CA LYS A 206 -27.56 -17.17 23.69
C LYS A 206 -27.94 -16.76 22.28
N SER A 207 -27.11 -15.92 21.69
CA SER A 207 -27.23 -15.48 20.30
C SER A 207 -27.33 -16.69 19.36
N GLN A 208 -28.24 -16.62 18.39
CA GLN A 208 -28.30 -17.60 17.30
C GLN A 208 -27.24 -17.32 16.22
N GLY A 209 -26.50 -16.22 16.37
CA GLY A 209 -25.43 -15.83 15.48
C GLY A 209 -24.25 -16.79 15.49
N TRP A 210 -23.61 -16.89 14.33
CA TRP A 210 -22.38 -17.66 14.18
C TRP A 210 -21.26 -17.07 15.04
N ARG A 211 -20.44 -17.96 15.62
CA ARG A 211 -19.27 -17.62 16.44
C ARG A 211 -18.14 -18.63 16.22
N PRO A 212 -16.88 -18.28 16.56
CA PRO A 212 -15.77 -19.23 16.51
C PRO A 212 -15.93 -20.43 17.44
N ASP A 213 -15.00 -21.38 17.32
CA ASP A 213 -14.86 -22.53 18.22
C ASP A 213 -14.94 -22.13 19.71
N SER A 214 -15.66 -22.93 20.51
CA SER A 214 -15.97 -22.60 21.91
C SER A 214 -14.72 -22.40 22.76
N LYS A 215 -13.66 -23.19 22.53
CA LYS A 215 -12.40 -23.05 23.26
C LYS A 215 -11.74 -21.70 22.97
N VAL A 216 -11.86 -21.19 21.75
CA VAL A 216 -11.35 -19.85 21.41
C VAL A 216 -12.15 -18.78 22.15
N CYS A 217 -13.47 -18.89 22.14
CA CYS A 217 -14.36 -17.96 22.85
C CYS A 217 -14.05 -17.92 24.35
N GLU A 218 -14.06 -19.06 25.02
CA GLU A 218 -13.80 -19.19 26.47
C GLU A 218 -12.40 -18.72 26.88
N THR A 219 -11.41 -18.90 26.00
CA THR A 219 -10.03 -18.47 26.30
C THR A 219 -9.86 -16.96 26.25
N TRP A 220 -10.51 -16.30 25.28
CA TRP A 220 -10.18 -14.93 24.88
C TRP A 220 -11.28 -13.90 25.12
N PHE A 221 -12.49 -14.29 25.53
CA PHE A 221 -13.61 -13.38 25.65
C PHE A 221 -14.43 -13.68 26.90
N GLU A 222 -15.05 -12.65 27.48
CA GLU A 222 -16.10 -12.83 28.48
C GLU A 222 -17.37 -13.36 27.77
N PRO A 223 -18.22 -14.17 28.43
CA PRO A 223 -19.39 -14.78 27.79
C PRO A 223 -20.32 -13.79 27.10
N PHE A 224 -20.65 -12.67 27.76
CA PHE A 224 -21.52 -11.64 27.19
C PHE A 224 -20.92 -10.98 25.94
N VAL A 225 -19.59 -10.79 25.88
CA VAL A 225 -18.89 -10.27 24.70
C VAL A 225 -19.04 -11.22 23.51
N VAL A 226 -19.03 -12.54 23.75
CA VAL A 226 -19.25 -13.53 22.68
C VAL A 226 -20.63 -13.39 22.08
N GLU A 227 -21.66 -13.20 22.92
CA GLU A 227 -23.04 -13.00 22.45
C GLU A 227 -23.19 -11.70 21.65
N GLU A 228 -22.64 -10.59 22.14
CA GLU A 228 -22.68 -9.29 21.45
C GLU A 228 -21.97 -9.35 20.08
N LEU A 229 -20.78 -9.98 20.03
CA LEU A 229 -20.04 -10.14 18.77
C LEU A 229 -20.79 -11.03 17.77
N ALA A 230 -21.48 -12.08 18.24
CA ALA A 230 -22.28 -12.96 17.38
C ALA A 230 -23.50 -12.25 16.79
N GLU A 231 -24.20 -11.42 17.58
CA GLU A 231 -25.32 -10.59 17.10
C GLU A 231 -24.84 -9.53 16.11
N LEU A 232 -23.82 -8.74 16.46
CA LEU A 232 -23.23 -7.74 15.55
C LEU A 232 -22.82 -8.35 14.22
N ARG A 233 -22.17 -9.52 14.28
CA ARG A 233 -21.76 -10.26 13.09
C ARG A 233 -22.93 -10.68 12.23
N SER A 234 -24.00 -11.16 12.83
CA SER A 234 -25.22 -11.55 12.12
C SER A 234 -25.87 -10.36 11.43
N LEU A 235 -25.91 -9.19 12.10
CA LEU A 235 -26.43 -7.96 11.53
C LEU A 235 -25.65 -7.55 10.27
N PHE A 236 -24.33 -7.41 10.33
CA PHE A 236 -23.58 -6.96 9.14
C PHE A 236 -23.47 -8.02 8.04
N HIS A 237 -23.54 -9.32 8.37
CA HIS A 237 -23.58 -10.37 7.34
C HIS A 237 -24.87 -10.33 6.51
N SER A 238 -25.97 -9.80 7.07
CA SER A 238 -27.23 -9.65 6.34
C SER A 238 -27.22 -8.51 5.33
N ILE A 239 -26.22 -7.62 5.38
CA ILE A 239 -26.06 -6.53 4.42
C ILE A 239 -25.75 -7.09 3.03
N SER A 240 -26.61 -6.78 2.05
CA SER A 240 -26.44 -7.23 0.66
C SER A 240 -25.30 -6.52 -0.07
N ASN A 241 -25.20 -5.19 0.09
CA ASN A 241 -24.16 -4.38 -0.52
C ASN A 241 -22.77 -4.76 0.01
N GLU A 242 -21.91 -5.27 -0.88
CA GLU A 242 -20.58 -5.79 -0.50
C GLU A 242 -19.69 -4.71 0.12
N TYR A 243 -19.70 -3.49 -0.41
CA TYR A 243 -18.83 -2.42 0.10
C TYR A 243 -19.22 -1.97 1.51
N ALA A 244 -20.52 -1.82 1.76
CA ALA A 244 -21.04 -1.54 3.10
C ALA A 244 -20.72 -2.70 4.07
N ARG A 245 -20.92 -3.95 3.63
CA ARG A 245 -20.57 -5.15 4.43
C ARG A 245 -19.08 -5.22 4.74
N ASN A 246 -18.21 -4.89 3.78
CA ASN A 246 -16.76 -4.86 3.97
C ASN A 246 -16.37 -3.79 5.00
N LEU A 247 -16.94 -2.59 4.93
CA LEU A 247 -16.70 -1.54 5.93
C LEU A 247 -17.12 -2.00 7.34
N CYS A 248 -18.34 -2.54 7.48
CA CYS A 248 -18.81 -3.09 8.75
C CYS A 248 -17.93 -4.23 9.28
N SER A 249 -17.44 -5.10 8.39
CA SER A 249 -16.52 -6.20 8.76
C SER A 249 -15.19 -5.65 9.30
N VAL A 250 -14.66 -4.57 8.70
CA VAL A 250 -13.45 -3.89 9.17
C VAL A 250 -13.68 -3.18 10.50
N VAL A 251 -14.80 -2.46 10.66
CA VAL A 251 -15.21 -1.84 11.93
C VAL A 251 -15.32 -2.89 13.02
N PHE A 252 -15.98 -4.01 12.75
CA PHE A 252 -16.09 -5.14 13.67
C PHE A 252 -14.70 -5.67 14.07
N SER A 253 -13.86 -6.01 13.09
CA SER A 253 -12.50 -6.49 13.31
C SER A 253 -11.63 -5.52 14.14
N SER A 254 -11.84 -4.22 13.98
CA SER A 254 -11.07 -3.19 14.68
C SER A 254 -11.29 -3.23 16.20
N ILE A 255 -12.50 -3.58 16.65
CA ILE A 255 -12.85 -3.59 18.08
C ILE A 255 -12.54 -4.92 18.76
N VAL A 256 -12.40 -6.03 18.02
CA VAL A 256 -12.25 -7.40 18.58
C VAL A 256 -11.17 -7.48 19.64
N VAL A 257 -9.97 -6.96 19.38
CA VAL A 257 -8.88 -7.00 20.38
C VAL A 257 -9.24 -6.17 21.60
N SER A 258 -9.84 -4.99 21.42
CA SER A 258 -10.19 -4.09 22.51
C SER A 258 -11.20 -4.70 23.51
N VAL A 259 -12.13 -5.53 23.02
CA VAL A 259 -13.15 -6.23 23.82
C VAL A 259 -12.76 -7.66 24.21
N SER A 260 -11.63 -8.16 23.70
CA SER A 260 -11.07 -9.44 24.10
C SER A 260 -10.16 -9.31 25.33
N LEU A 261 -9.77 -10.44 25.90
CA LEU A 261 -8.75 -10.58 26.93
C LEU A 261 -7.33 -10.49 26.38
N GLN A 262 -7.10 -10.23 25.09
CA GLN A 262 -5.75 -9.98 24.54
C GLN A 262 -5.25 -8.59 24.99
N ASP A 263 -4.03 -8.51 25.55
CA ASP A 263 -3.46 -7.27 26.12
C ASP A 263 -3.45 -6.10 25.11
N SER A 264 -2.89 -6.31 23.92
CA SER A 264 -2.87 -5.29 22.87
C SER A 264 -2.70 -5.86 21.46
N ASP A 265 -2.74 -4.98 20.45
CA ASP A 265 -2.43 -5.30 19.04
C ASP A 265 -1.02 -5.83 18.81
N THR A 266 -0.12 -5.63 19.76
CA THR A 266 1.29 -6.04 19.64
C THR A 266 1.73 -6.96 20.78
N ARG A 267 0.79 -7.41 21.62
CA ARG A 267 1.08 -8.32 22.73
C ARG A 267 -0.01 -9.37 22.89
N TYR A 268 0.37 -10.62 22.60
CA TYR A 268 -0.51 -11.78 22.62
C TYR A 268 -0.45 -12.47 23.99
N VAL A 269 -0.92 -11.77 25.01
CA VAL A 269 -0.99 -12.24 26.41
C VAL A 269 -2.38 -11.96 26.93
N ARG A 270 -2.91 -12.87 27.76
CA ARG A 270 -4.22 -12.69 28.40
C ARG A 270 -4.12 -11.64 29.52
N ARG A 271 -5.00 -10.65 29.49
CA ARG A 271 -5.15 -9.60 30.50
C ARG A 271 -6.63 -9.31 30.68
N LYS A 272 -7.10 -9.33 31.94
CA LYS A 272 -8.46 -8.91 32.26
C LYS A 272 -8.63 -7.42 32.00
N LYS A 273 -9.72 -7.06 31.32
CA LYS A 273 -10.14 -5.68 31.05
C LYS A 273 -11.45 -5.42 31.77
N GLN A 274 -11.70 -4.16 32.12
CA GLN A 274 -13.00 -3.72 32.61
C GLN A 274 -13.88 -3.50 31.37
N ILE A 275 -14.77 -4.45 31.12
CA ILE A 275 -15.74 -4.44 30.03
C ILE A 275 -17.06 -4.85 30.66
N GLU A 276 -18.10 -4.07 30.43
CA GLU A 276 -19.45 -4.33 30.91
C GLU A 276 -20.36 -4.77 29.76
N PRO A 277 -21.50 -5.42 30.05
CA PRO A 277 -22.49 -5.75 29.03
C PRO A 277 -22.93 -4.51 28.24
N GLY A 278 -22.94 -4.64 26.91
CA GLY A 278 -23.27 -3.58 25.96
C GLY A 278 -22.09 -2.74 25.50
N ASP A 279 -20.95 -2.77 26.21
CA ASP A 279 -19.74 -2.02 25.80
C ASP A 279 -19.26 -2.43 24.41
N THR A 280 -19.45 -3.69 24.01
CA THR A 280 -18.98 -4.17 22.69
C THR A 280 -19.79 -3.52 21.57
N VAL A 281 -21.11 -3.50 21.72
CA VAL A 281 -22.03 -2.87 20.76
C VAL A 281 -21.79 -1.35 20.71
N LEU A 282 -21.63 -0.68 21.85
CA LEU A 282 -21.34 0.75 21.91
C LEU A 282 -20.00 1.11 21.26
N LYS A 283 -18.95 0.32 21.50
CA LYS A 283 -17.65 0.48 20.81
C LYS A 283 -17.78 0.28 19.31
N TYR A 284 -18.58 -0.70 18.87
CA TYR A 284 -18.85 -0.93 17.44
C TYR A 284 -19.54 0.29 16.80
N ILE A 285 -20.62 0.80 17.41
CA ILE A 285 -21.36 1.96 16.90
C ILE A 285 -20.45 3.18 16.79
N LYS A 286 -19.68 3.49 17.84
CA LYS A 286 -18.74 4.61 17.83
C LYS A 286 -17.71 4.49 16.69
N GLN A 287 -17.18 3.30 16.47
CA GLN A 287 -16.22 3.07 15.40
C GLN A 287 -16.87 3.10 14.02
N LEU A 288 -18.11 2.60 13.88
CA LEU A 288 -18.91 2.70 12.66
C LEU A 288 -19.10 4.17 12.28
N ASP A 289 -19.51 5.02 13.22
CA ASP A 289 -19.74 6.46 12.99
C ASP A 289 -18.46 7.15 12.52
N SER A 290 -17.33 6.85 13.16
CA SER A 290 -16.03 7.37 12.74
C SER A 290 -15.62 6.88 11.35
N ALA A 291 -15.89 5.62 11.02
CA ALA A 291 -15.55 5.03 9.73
C ALA A 291 -16.42 5.58 8.59
N VAL A 292 -17.73 5.71 8.81
CA VAL A 292 -18.67 6.32 7.87
C VAL A 292 -18.25 7.75 7.56
N SER A 293 -18.00 8.58 8.58
CA SER A 293 -17.56 9.97 8.37
C SER A 293 -16.22 10.08 7.61
N ALA A 294 -15.31 9.11 7.82
CA ALA A 294 -14.04 9.07 7.09
C ALA A 294 -14.23 8.69 5.62
N VAL A 295 -15.13 7.75 5.33
CA VAL A 295 -15.41 7.27 3.97
C VAL A 295 -16.23 8.28 3.18
N GLU A 296 -17.13 9.05 3.81
CA GLU A 296 -17.82 10.16 3.14
C GLU A 296 -16.81 11.19 2.59
N LYS A 297 -15.85 11.60 3.42
CA LYS A 297 -14.76 12.50 3.00
C LYS A 297 -13.87 11.89 1.92
N LEU A 298 -13.68 10.57 1.95
CA LEU A 298 -12.95 9.85 0.90
C LEU A 298 -13.69 9.92 -0.43
N SER A 299 -15.01 9.69 -0.41
CA SER A 299 -15.86 9.73 -1.61
C SER A 299 -15.84 11.08 -2.32
N ASP A 300 -15.64 12.18 -1.57
CA ASP A 300 -15.52 13.52 -2.15
C ASP A 300 -14.18 13.77 -2.88
N VAL A 301 -13.14 13.00 -2.54
CA VAL A 301 -11.76 13.25 -3.01
C VAL A 301 -11.34 12.28 -4.11
N ILE A 302 -11.77 11.02 -4.04
CA ILE A 302 -11.36 9.99 -4.99
C ILE A 302 -12.22 10.04 -6.26
N GLU A 303 -11.58 10.28 -7.39
CA GLU A 303 -12.26 10.29 -8.68
C GLU A 303 -12.55 8.86 -9.15
N SER A 304 -13.77 8.60 -9.62
CA SER A 304 -14.25 7.27 -10.03
C SER A 304 -13.48 6.62 -11.19
N ARG A 305 -12.73 7.41 -11.96
CA ARG A 305 -11.88 6.91 -13.06
C ARG A 305 -10.60 6.21 -12.59
N PHE A 306 -10.19 6.40 -11.34
CA PHE A 306 -9.02 5.71 -10.78
C PHE A 306 -9.48 4.48 -9.99
N SER A 307 -8.89 3.34 -10.32
CA SER A 307 -9.25 2.04 -9.77
C SER A 307 -8.23 1.58 -8.72
N CYS A 308 -8.71 0.80 -7.76
CA CYS A 308 -7.87 0.09 -6.80
C CYS A 308 -8.20 -1.40 -6.86
N ASN A 309 -7.23 -2.23 -7.25
CA ASN A 309 -7.36 -3.68 -7.23
C ASN A 309 -6.56 -4.25 -6.06
N VAL A 310 -7.20 -5.09 -5.23
CA VAL A 310 -6.56 -5.64 -4.02
C VAL A 310 -6.68 -7.16 -4.04
N VAL A 311 -5.54 -7.83 -4.10
CA VAL A 311 -5.41 -9.28 -4.25
C VAL A 311 -4.86 -9.90 -2.97
N THR A 312 -5.53 -10.94 -2.48
CA THR A 312 -5.03 -11.76 -1.37
C THR A 312 -4.19 -12.89 -1.94
N ALA A 313 -2.88 -12.70 -2.00
CA ALA A 313 -1.93 -13.71 -2.46
C ALA A 313 -0.54 -13.44 -1.89
N ASN A 314 0.32 -14.46 -1.96
CA ASN A 314 1.71 -14.34 -1.59
C ASN A 314 2.52 -13.91 -2.82
N VAL A 315 3.33 -12.86 -2.70
CA VAL A 315 4.20 -12.40 -3.79
C VAL A 315 5.18 -13.47 -4.26
N LEU A 316 5.58 -14.38 -3.36
CA LEU A 316 6.48 -15.49 -3.70
C LEU A 316 5.83 -16.56 -4.58
N ASP A 317 4.50 -16.54 -4.73
CA ASP A 317 3.77 -17.42 -5.65
C ASP A 317 3.62 -16.79 -7.04
N SER A 318 4.28 -15.63 -7.28
CA SER A 318 4.29 -14.90 -8.55
C SER A 318 2.89 -14.65 -9.14
N PRO A 319 1.98 -13.99 -8.39
CA PRO A 319 0.62 -13.77 -8.85
C PRO A 319 0.59 -12.92 -10.12
N GLU A 320 -0.31 -13.26 -11.05
CA GLU A 320 -0.56 -12.47 -12.24
C GLU A 320 -1.30 -11.18 -11.88
N LEU A 321 -0.70 -10.04 -12.20
CA LEU A 321 -1.29 -8.71 -12.01
C LEU A 321 -1.19 -7.90 -13.30
N PRO A 322 -1.95 -6.80 -13.45
CA PRO A 322 -1.65 -5.79 -14.46
C PRO A 322 -0.26 -5.19 -14.23
N GLN A 323 0.39 -4.73 -15.31
CA GLN A 323 1.66 -4.01 -15.18
C GLN A 323 1.49 -2.72 -14.38
N PHE A 324 2.57 -2.33 -13.68
CA PHE A 324 2.61 -1.12 -12.87
C PHE A 324 3.93 -0.36 -13.02
N ASP A 325 3.87 0.94 -12.76
CA ASP A 325 4.95 1.91 -13.02
C ASP A 325 5.83 2.18 -11.80
N LEU A 326 5.20 2.16 -10.62
CA LEU A 326 5.85 2.46 -9.36
C LEU A 326 5.42 1.46 -8.28
N VAL A 327 6.38 0.92 -7.55
CA VAL A 327 6.13 0.16 -6.32
C VAL A 327 6.55 1.00 -5.12
N VAL A 328 5.67 1.18 -4.15
CA VAL A 328 6.03 1.75 -2.84
C VAL A 328 5.58 0.80 -1.74
N THR A 329 6.53 0.17 -1.07
CA THR A 329 6.23 -0.93 -0.15
C THR A 329 7.14 -0.96 1.08
N SER A 330 6.67 -1.62 2.13
CA SER A 330 7.43 -1.93 3.35
C SER A 330 7.27 -3.42 3.65
N PRO A 331 8.21 -4.27 3.20
CA PRO A 331 8.11 -5.71 3.41
C PRO A 331 8.20 -6.08 4.89
N PRO A 332 7.66 -7.23 5.30
CA PRO A 332 7.91 -7.76 6.64
C PRO A 332 9.39 -8.13 6.80
N TYR A 333 10.12 -7.39 7.63
CA TYR A 333 11.53 -7.67 7.91
C TYR A 333 11.72 -8.91 8.81
N PRO A 334 12.87 -9.59 8.71
CA PRO A 334 13.20 -10.69 9.60
C PRO A 334 13.01 -10.33 11.08
N ASN A 335 12.27 -11.18 11.79
CA ASN A 335 12.05 -11.08 13.23
C ASN A 335 11.28 -9.83 13.69
N ALA A 336 10.54 -9.14 12.80
CA ALA A 336 9.89 -7.87 13.13
C ALA A 336 8.54 -8.04 13.85
N PHE A 337 7.67 -8.93 13.36
CA PHE A 337 6.32 -9.10 13.87
C PHE A 337 5.75 -10.50 13.57
N SER A 338 4.59 -10.85 14.13
CA SER A 338 3.89 -12.11 13.84
C SER A 338 2.41 -11.83 13.65
N TYR A 339 2.06 -11.30 12.46
CA TYR A 339 0.71 -10.89 12.11
C TYR A 339 -0.30 -12.03 12.31
N HIS A 340 0.05 -13.28 11.95
CA HIS A 340 -0.88 -14.41 12.13
C HIS A 340 -1.31 -14.59 13.60
N LEU A 341 -0.39 -14.32 14.54
CA LEU A 341 -0.61 -14.49 15.97
C LEU A 341 -1.46 -13.34 16.52
N TYR A 342 -1.04 -12.10 16.25
CA TYR A 342 -1.71 -10.90 16.79
C TYR A 342 -3.07 -10.62 16.14
N HIS A 343 -3.29 -11.11 14.91
CA HIS A 343 -4.58 -11.01 14.21
C HIS A 343 -5.46 -12.25 14.38
N ARG A 344 -5.02 -13.26 15.14
CA ARG A 344 -5.70 -14.57 15.21
C ARG A 344 -7.18 -14.45 15.59
N THR A 345 -7.50 -13.70 16.65
CA THR A 345 -8.89 -13.54 17.12
C THR A 345 -9.76 -12.81 16.09
N ARG A 346 -9.21 -11.82 15.39
CA ARG A 346 -9.89 -11.09 14.32
C ARG A 346 -10.21 -12.00 13.14
N LEU A 347 -9.23 -12.76 12.66
CA LEU A 347 -9.38 -13.69 11.54
C LEU A 347 -10.49 -14.70 11.85
N LEU A 348 -10.45 -15.32 13.03
CA LEU A 348 -11.45 -16.30 13.44
C LEU A 348 -12.86 -15.70 13.52
N TRP A 349 -13.03 -14.52 14.10
CA TRP A 349 -14.34 -13.87 14.17
C TRP A 349 -14.90 -13.44 12.81
N LEU A 350 -14.02 -13.15 11.84
CA LEU A 350 -14.39 -12.90 10.44
C LEU A 350 -14.65 -14.18 9.64
N GLY A 351 -14.50 -15.37 10.23
CA GLY A 351 -14.64 -16.65 9.52
C GLY A 351 -13.46 -16.98 8.61
N LEU A 352 -12.31 -16.33 8.80
CA LEU A 352 -11.08 -16.57 8.04
C LEU A 352 -10.16 -17.53 8.81
N ASP A 353 -9.67 -18.58 8.16
CA ASP A 353 -8.72 -19.52 8.78
C ASP A 353 -7.32 -18.86 8.89
N PRO A 354 -6.76 -18.69 10.10
CA PRO A 354 -5.41 -18.17 10.26
C PRO A 354 -4.30 -19.15 9.85
N LYS A 355 -4.58 -20.45 9.68
CA LYS A 355 -3.55 -21.47 9.42
C LYS A 355 -2.84 -21.31 8.07
N PRO A 356 -3.52 -21.11 6.92
CA PRO A 356 -2.81 -20.93 5.65
C PRO A 356 -1.85 -19.74 5.68
N PHE A 357 -2.31 -18.60 6.21
CA PHE A 357 -1.48 -17.40 6.34
C PHE A 357 -0.27 -17.62 7.26
N LYS A 358 -0.46 -18.37 8.36
CA LYS A 358 0.59 -18.71 9.33
C LYS A 358 1.80 -19.41 8.68
N ASP A 359 1.60 -20.15 7.61
CA ASP A 359 2.65 -20.95 6.97
C ASP A 359 3.42 -20.16 5.90
N ILE A 360 2.71 -19.29 5.17
CA ILE A 360 3.28 -18.46 4.11
C ILE A 360 3.86 -17.12 4.61
N GLU A 361 3.59 -16.71 5.86
CA GLU A 361 4.03 -15.42 6.41
C GLU A 361 5.56 -15.20 6.29
N ILE A 362 5.96 -14.19 5.53
CA ILE A 362 7.36 -13.74 5.38
C ILE A 362 7.79 -12.96 6.63
N GLY A 363 9.06 -13.07 7.03
CA GLY A 363 9.62 -12.27 8.12
C GLY A 363 9.18 -12.66 9.54
N SER A 364 8.28 -13.63 9.72
CA SER A 364 7.68 -13.93 11.03
C SER A 364 8.70 -14.32 12.11
N HIS A 365 8.58 -13.73 13.31
CA HIS A 365 9.42 -14.05 14.49
C HIS A 365 9.51 -15.57 14.75
N ARG A 366 8.41 -16.31 14.52
CA ARG A 366 8.37 -17.77 14.66
C ARG A 366 9.39 -18.49 13.78
N LYS A 367 9.48 -18.13 12.49
CA LYS A 367 10.39 -18.79 11.52
C LYS A 367 11.86 -18.56 11.90
N TYR A 368 12.20 -17.35 12.35
CA TYR A 368 13.57 -16.97 12.73
C TYR A 368 13.98 -17.44 14.13
N SER A 369 13.02 -17.63 15.04
CA SER A 369 13.25 -18.13 16.40
C SER A 369 13.12 -19.66 16.54
N ALA A 370 12.84 -20.38 15.46
CA ALA A 370 12.74 -21.83 15.47
C ALA A 370 14.10 -22.50 15.77
N LYS A 371 14.07 -23.69 16.38
CA LYS A 371 15.27 -24.52 16.62
C LYS A 371 15.44 -25.54 15.50
N GLY A 372 16.70 -25.89 15.20
CA GLY A 372 17.04 -26.95 14.24
C GLY A 372 17.13 -26.46 12.77
N PRO A 373 17.18 -27.38 11.80
CA PRO A 373 17.56 -27.09 10.41
C PRO A 373 16.51 -26.28 9.63
N ARG A 374 15.27 -26.18 10.14
CA ARG A 374 14.18 -25.39 9.52
C ARG A 374 14.16 -23.91 9.97
N ARG A 375 15.17 -23.47 10.73
CA ARG A 375 15.28 -22.07 11.17
C ARG A 375 15.58 -21.16 9.98
N ALA A 376 14.76 -20.12 9.80
CA ALA A 376 15.01 -19.11 8.78
C ALA A 376 16.27 -18.29 9.11
N THR A 377 17.02 -17.90 8.08
CA THR A 377 18.28 -17.16 8.20
C THR A 377 18.29 -15.95 7.27
N VAL A 378 19.36 -15.16 7.31
CA VAL A 378 19.60 -14.09 6.33
C VAL A 378 19.58 -14.65 4.89
N ALA A 379 20.08 -15.87 4.67
CA ALA A 379 20.05 -16.52 3.37
C ALA A 379 18.60 -16.79 2.91
N THR A 380 17.73 -17.24 3.83
CA THR A 380 16.29 -17.42 3.53
C THR A 380 15.66 -16.11 3.06
N PHE A 381 15.87 -15.02 3.80
CA PHE A 381 15.36 -13.71 3.42
C PHE A 381 15.94 -13.22 2.09
N SER A 382 17.23 -13.48 1.84
CA SER A 382 17.88 -13.10 0.59
C SER A 382 17.26 -13.85 -0.60
N THR A 383 16.98 -15.15 -0.47
CA THR A 383 16.28 -15.92 -1.51
C THR A 383 14.87 -15.40 -1.75
N GLU A 384 14.11 -15.09 -0.69
CA GLU A 384 12.78 -14.48 -0.82
C GLU A 384 12.85 -13.13 -1.57
N LEU A 385 13.84 -12.29 -1.27
CA LEU A 385 14.06 -11.03 -2.00
C LEU A 385 14.41 -11.26 -3.48
N GLN A 386 15.25 -12.24 -3.80
CA GLN A 386 15.60 -12.56 -5.19
C GLN A 386 14.35 -12.95 -5.99
N MET A 387 13.51 -13.84 -5.44
CA MET A 387 12.24 -14.23 -6.07
C MET A 387 11.30 -13.02 -6.28
N ILE A 388 11.24 -12.11 -5.31
CA ILE A 388 10.46 -10.87 -5.44
C ILE A 388 10.99 -10.00 -6.58
N PHE A 389 12.31 -9.83 -6.68
CA PHE A 389 12.91 -9.02 -7.74
C PHE A 389 12.80 -9.65 -9.12
N ASP A 390 12.91 -10.98 -9.22
CA ASP A 390 12.59 -11.72 -10.45
C ASP A 390 11.17 -11.42 -10.93
N TRP A 391 10.18 -11.54 -10.03
CA TRP A 391 8.79 -11.26 -10.35
C TRP A 391 8.56 -9.77 -10.68
N LEU A 392 9.18 -8.84 -9.94
CA LEU A 392 9.08 -7.40 -10.21
C LEU A 392 9.66 -7.03 -11.58
N ARG A 393 10.78 -7.65 -11.99
CA ARG A 393 11.39 -7.41 -13.30
C ARG A 393 10.39 -7.69 -14.43
N ASP A 394 9.62 -8.76 -14.31
CA ASP A 394 8.70 -9.20 -15.35
C ASP A 394 7.37 -8.42 -15.30
N GLN A 395 6.96 -7.99 -14.10
CA GLN A 395 5.67 -7.33 -13.85
C GLN A 395 5.69 -5.80 -14.04
N MET A 396 6.84 -5.14 -13.87
CA MET A 396 6.96 -3.68 -13.96
C MET A 396 7.18 -3.17 -15.38
N THR A 397 6.68 -1.96 -15.66
CA THR A 397 7.02 -1.23 -16.88
C THR A 397 8.51 -0.89 -16.91
N ASP A 398 9.06 -0.75 -18.12
CA ASP A 398 10.46 -0.38 -18.30
C ASP A 398 10.74 0.99 -17.67
N ARG A 399 11.89 1.11 -16.99
CA ARG A 399 12.28 2.30 -16.21
C ARG A 399 11.38 2.64 -15.02
N GLY A 400 10.45 1.77 -14.65
CA GLY A 400 9.68 1.88 -13.43
C GLY A 400 10.55 1.88 -12.18
N HIS A 401 10.02 2.46 -11.11
CA HIS A 401 10.73 2.60 -9.83
C HIS A 401 10.16 1.65 -8.77
N VAL A 402 11.04 1.10 -7.93
CA VAL A 402 10.63 0.39 -6.72
C VAL A 402 11.25 1.04 -5.50
N CYS A 403 10.41 1.36 -4.54
CA CYS A 403 10.76 2.03 -3.29
C CYS A 403 10.48 1.11 -2.11
N PHE A 404 11.53 0.77 -1.38
CA PHE A 404 11.48 -0.06 -0.18
C PHE A 404 11.72 0.81 1.06
N VAL A 405 10.76 0.81 2.00
CA VAL A 405 10.84 1.56 3.27
C VAL A 405 11.15 0.59 4.40
N ILE A 406 12.41 0.40 4.75
CA ILE A 406 12.89 -0.78 5.48
C ILE A 406 13.73 -0.47 6.72
N GLY A 407 13.41 -1.13 7.83
CA GLY A 407 14.21 -1.07 9.06
C GLY A 407 15.35 -2.08 9.07
N ASN A 408 16.40 -1.83 9.86
CA ASN A 408 17.40 -2.85 10.15
C ASN A 408 16.83 -3.90 11.12
N SER A 409 17.25 -5.15 10.96
CA SER A 409 16.84 -6.23 11.86
C SER A 409 18.03 -6.77 12.67
N THR A 410 17.74 -7.49 13.74
CA THR A 410 18.74 -8.24 14.52
C THR A 410 18.40 -9.72 14.46
N LEU A 411 19.30 -10.53 13.93
CA LEU A 411 19.17 -11.98 13.84
C LEU A 411 20.32 -12.63 14.60
N ALA A 412 20.00 -13.50 15.56
CA ALA A 412 20.99 -14.20 16.40
C ALA A 412 22.03 -13.28 17.08
N GLY A 413 21.66 -12.03 17.37
CA GLY A 413 22.55 -11.03 17.98
C GLY A 413 23.33 -10.16 16.98
N GLU A 414 23.30 -10.51 15.70
CA GLU A 414 23.95 -9.75 14.64
C GLU A 414 23.00 -8.76 13.97
N ARG A 415 23.50 -7.55 13.67
CA ARG A 415 22.75 -6.53 12.95
C ARG A 415 22.74 -6.86 11.46
N VAL A 416 21.55 -6.93 10.87
CA VAL A 416 21.34 -7.17 9.45
C VAL A 416 20.94 -5.86 8.77
N ASP A 417 21.74 -5.47 7.77
CA ASP A 417 21.46 -4.31 6.92
C ASP A 417 20.50 -4.73 5.80
N ASN A 418 19.21 -4.64 6.07
CA ASN A 418 18.17 -5.01 5.11
C ASN A 418 18.22 -4.15 3.84
N ALA A 419 18.70 -2.91 3.92
CA ALA A 419 18.85 -2.05 2.74
C ALA A 419 19.97 -2.51 1.82
N ALA A 420 21.09 -2.95 2.36
CA ALA A 420 22.13 -3.57 1.56
C ALA A 420 21.63 -4.86 0.87
N LEU A 421 20.83 -5.68 1.55
CA LEU A 421 20.25 -6.90 0.97
C LEU A 421 19.29 -6.58 -0.18
N VAL A 422 18.41 -5.60 0.00
CA VAL A 422 17.47 -5.14 -1.04
C VAL A 422 18.23 -4.61 -2.26
N THR A 423 19.23 -3.75 -2.08
CA THR A 423 20.05 -3.23 -3.18
C THR A 423 20.76 -4.35 -3.93
N LYS A 424 21.37 -5.30 -3.20
CA LYS A 424 22.08 -6.42 -3.82
C LYS A 424 21.12 -7.28 -4.65
N ALA A 425 19.98 -7.68 -4.07
CA ALA A 425 19.00 -8.48 -4.77
C ALA A 425 18.45 -7.75 -6.02
N GLY A 426 18.20 -6.43 -5.93
CA GLY A 426 17.81 -5.65 -7.09
C GLY A 426 18.88 -5.62 -8.20
N ALA A 427 20.15 -5.39 -7.84
CA ALA A 427 21.26 -5.35 -8.78
C ALA A 427 21.42 -6.67 -9.56
N ASP A 428 21.28 -7.80 -8.88
CA ASP A 428 21.36 -9.14 -9.47
C ASP A 428 20.19 -9.41 -10.47
N HIS A 429 19.13 -8.59 -10.45
CA HIS A 429 17.90 -8.77 -11.22
C HIS A 429 17.54 -7.59 -12.15
N GLY A 430 18.52 -6.77 -12.51
CA GLY A 430 18.32 -5.68 -13.49
C GLY A 430 17.75 -4.39 -12.90
N PHE A 431 17.98 -4.13 -11.61
CA PHE A 431 17.64 -2.86 -10.98
C PHE A 431 18.89 -2.10 -10.52
N VAL A 432 18.86 -0.77 -10.60
CA VAL A 432 19.96 0.10 -10.15
C VAL A 432 19.48 1.04 -9.05
N GLU A 433 20.27 1.18 -7.98
CA GLU A 433 20.00 2.12 -6.89
C GLU A 433 20.21 3.57 -7.35
N LEU A 434 19.14 4.36 -7.26
CA LEU A 434 19.17 5.79 -7.56
C LEU A 434 19.44 6.63 -6.32
N ALA A 435 18.88 6.22 -5.18
CA ALA A 435 19.00 6.93 -3.93
C ALA A 435 18.69 6.06 -2.72
N ARG A 436 19.26 6.45 -1.58
CA ARG A 436 18.98 5.88 -0.27
C ARG A 436 18.96 6.96 0.80
N PHE A 437 17.91 6.96 1.61
CA PHE A 437 17.70 7.93 2.68
C PHE A 437 17.61 7.23 4.04
N ASN A 438 18.06 7.91 5.09
CA ASN A 438 17.88 7.46 6.48
C ASN A 438 16.79 8.30 7.13
N ARG A 439 16.01 7.69 8.03
CA ARG A 439 14.92 8.31 8.76
C ARG A 439 14.91 7.83 10.20
N SER A 440 14.67 8.74 11.14
CA SER A 440 14.44 8.41 12.55
C SER A 440 12.94 8.24 12.82
N ILE A 441 12.56 7.15 13.50
CA ILE A 441 11.19 6.92 13.94
C ILE A 441 10.98 7.57 15.31
N ALA A 442 10.16 8.63 15.35
CA ALA A 442 9.74 9.24 16.61
C ALA A 442 9.15 8.19 17.57
N THR A 443 9.58 8.21 18.84
CA THR A 443 9.20 7.22 19.87
C THR A 443 7.70 7.14 20.10
N THR A 444 6.97 8.26 19.98
CA THR A 444 5.50 8.35 20.09
C THR A 444 4.75 7.68 18.95
N ARG A 445 5.43 7.33 17.85
CA ARG A 445 4.84 6.73 16.65
C ARG A 445 5.18 5.25 16.49
N LYS A 446 5.87 4.67 17.48
CA LYS A 446 6.21 3.25 17.45
C LYS A 446 4.99 2.41 17.82
N ALA A 447 4.55 1.58 16.88
CA ALA A 447 3.50 0.60 17.12
C ALA A 447 4.00 -0.57 18.01
N LEU A 448 5.31 -0.87 17.95
CA LEU A 448 5.93 -2.02 18.62
C LEU A 448 6.52 -1.64 19.98
N ASN A 449 6.42 -2.56 20.95
CA ASN A 449 7.02 -2.39 22.26
C ASN A 449 8.56 -2.21 22.13
N PRO A 450 9.16 -1.17 22.75
CA PRO A 450 10.60 -0.93 22.68
C PRO A 450 11.48 -2.10 23.11
N LYS A 451 10.94 -3.03 23.92
CA LYS A 451 11.64 -4.24 24.39
C LYS A 451 11.67 -5.39 23.36
N ILE A 452 10.81 -5.37 22.33
CA ILE A 452 10.62 -6.48 21.37
C ILE A 452 11.11 -6.10 19.95
N GLY A 453 11.41 -4.82 19.69
CA GLY A 453 11.99 -4.38 18.44
C GLY A 453 12.56 -2.97 18.56
N GLY A 454 13.88 -2.85 18.61
CA GLY A 454 14.61 -1.60 18.79
C GLY A 454 14.81 -0.78 17.52
N ILE A 455 13.93 -0.90 16.51
CA ILE A 455 14.09 -0.15 15.26
C ILE A 455 13.89 1.34 15.59
N LYS A 456 14.98 2.08 15.61
CA LYS A 456 15.01 3.54 15.76
C LYS A 456 15.09 4.22 14.40
N ASP A 457 15.63 3.51 13.41
CA ASP A 457 15.94 4.06 12.10
C ASP A 457 15.38 3.16 10.99
N GLU A 458 14.77 3.79 10.00
CA GLU A 458 14.34 3.20 8.73
C GLU A 458 15.19 3.76 7.60
N ARG A 459 15.25 3.00 6.51
CA ARG A 459 15.88 3.41 5.25
C ARG A 459 14.86 3.40 4.14
N ILE A 460 14.93 4.37 3.26
CA ILE A 460 14.13 4.41 2.03
C ILE A 460 15.11 4.15 0.89
N VAL A 461 14.97 3.02 0.22
CA VAL A 461 15.80 2.62 -0.92
C VAL A 461 14.99 2.79 -2.19
N ILE A 462 15.51 3.53 -3.16
CA ILE A 462 14.88 3.76 -4.46
C ILE A 462 15.73 3.08 -5.53
N LEU A 463 15.13 2.11 -6.21
CA LEU A 463 15.73 1.39 -7.32
C LEU A 463 14.93 1.66 -8.60
N GLN A 464 15.59 1.53 -9.75
CA GLN A 464 14.97 1.62 -11.08
C GLN A 464 15.27 0.38 -11.90
N LYS A 465 14.25 -0.15 -12.58
CA LYS A 465 14.40 -1.22 -13.58
C LYS A 465 15.17 -0.70 -14.80
N VAL A 466 16.23 -1.40 -15.20
CA VAL A 466 17.14 -1.03 -16.31
C VAL A 466 16.67 -1.58 -17.64
#